data_AF-A0A9E1RIA0-F1
#
_entry.id   AF-A0A9E1RIA0-F1
#
_cell.length_a   1.000
_cell.length_b   1.000
_cell.length_c   1.000
_cell.angle_alpha   90.00
_cell.angle_beta   90.00
_cell.angle_gamma   90.00
#
_symmetry.space_group_name_H-M   'P 1'
#
loop_
_entity.id
_entity.type
_entity.pdbx_description
1 polymer ?
#
loop_
_entity_poly.entity_id
_entity_poly.type
_entity_poly.pdbx_seq_one_letter_code
_entity_poly.pdbx_strand_id
1 'polypeptide(L)' 'MKTSVIDLSSKKAGSVELGENIFGLIPRKDILHRMVVYQLAKRRAGTHKVKNRAE' A
#
# COMPACT_ATOMS: atom_id res chain seq x y z
N MET A 1 -11.33 -12.99 10.19
CA MET A 1 -10.00 -13.65 10.38
C MET A 1 -9.44 -13.33 11.76
N LYS A 2 -8.93 -14.32 12.52
CA LYS A 2 -8.39 -14.12 13.88
C LYS A 2 -6.86 -13.97 13.85
N THR A 3 -6.34 -12.86 14.35
CA THR A 3 -4.90 -12.55 14.38
C THR A 3 -4.39 -12.41 15.81
N SER A 4 -3.21 -12.96 16.08
CA SER A 4 -2.55 -12.84 17.39
C SER A 4 -1.90 -11.46 17.56
N VAL A 5 -2.21 -10.79 18.66
CA VAL A 5 -1.57 -9.53 19.06
C VAL A 5 -0.30 -9.88 19.84
N ILE A 6 0.80 -9.23 19.46
CA ILE A 6 2.11 -9.40 20.06
C ILE A 6 2.47 -8.09 20.77
N ASP A 7 2.87 -8.17 22.03
CA ASP A 7 3.34 -7.04 22.81
C ASP A 7 4.74 -6.60 22.36
N LEU A 8 5.14 -5.39 22.75
CA LEU A 8 6.48 -4.83 22.49
C LEU A 8 7.63 -5.72 23.01
N SER A 9 7.33 -6.59 23.98
CA SER A 9 8.24 -7.59 24.55
C SER A 9 8.27 -8.93 23.78
N SER A 10 7.66 -8.97 22.59
CA SER A 10 7.49 -10.17 21.76
C SER A 10 6.68 -11.30 22.40
N LYS A 11 5.88 -11.02 23.44
CA LYS A 11 4.96 -11.97 24.08
C LYS A 11 3.57 -11.86 23.47
N LYS A 12 2.80 -12.96 23.47
CA LYS A 12 1.41 -12.96 22.98
C LYS A 12 0.51 -12.24 23.98
N ALA A 13 -0.06 -11.11 23.57
CA ALA A 13 -0.93 -10.26 24.37
C ALA A 13 -2.40 -10.71 24.34
N GLY A 14 -2.82 -11.29 23.22
CA GLY A 14 -4.21 -11.69 22.99
C GLY A 14 -4.51 -12.01 21.52
N SER A 15 -5.80 -12.13 21.18
CA SER A 15 -6.26 -12.34 19.81
C SER A 15 -7.33 -11.33 19.43
N VAL A 16 -7.22 -10.76 18.23
CA VAL A 16 -8.21 -9.81 17.68
C VAL A 16 -8.87 -10.42 16.44
N GLU A 17 -10.17 -10.20 16.31
CA GLU A 17 -10.93 -10.59 15.13
C GLU A 17 -10.96 -9.43 14.12
N LEU A 18 -10.41 -9.68 12.94
CA LEU A 18 -10.43 -8.77 11.79
C LEU A 18 -11.68 -9.01 10.96
N GLY A 19 -12.35 -7.91 10.60
CA GLY A 19 -13.54 -7.92 9.75
C GLY A 19 -13.29 -8.57 8.40
N GLU A 20 -14.13 -9.54 8.05
CA GLU A 20 -13.98 -10.34 6.82
C GLU A 20 -14.23 -9.54 5.55
N ASN A 21 -15.04 -8.49 5.62
CA ASN A 21 -15.36 -7.62 4.50
C ASN A 21 -14.16 -6.85 3.94
N ILE A 22 -13.05 -6.73 4.69
CA ILE A 22 -11.85 -6.01 4.26
C ILE A 22 -10.67 -6.97 4.11
N PHE A 23 -10.50 -7.88 5.06
CA PHE A 23 -9.33 -8.76 5.11
C PHE A 23 -9.58 -10.16 4.52
N GLY A 24 -10.84 -10.51 4.23
CA GLY A 24 -11.25 -11.80 3.64
C GLY A 24 -11.43 -11.77 2.12
N LEU A 25 -11.22 -10.63 1.48
CA LEU A 25 -11.37 -10.50 0.02
C LEU A 25 -10.28 -11.25 -0.74
N ILE A 26 -10.66 -11.90 -1.85
CA ILE A 26 -9.71 -12.52 -2.78
C ILE A 26 -8.86 -11.40 -3.43
N PRO A 27 -7.52 -11.42 -3.27
CA PRO A 27 -6.68 -10.35 -3.78
C PRO A 27 -6.71 -10.27 -5.31
N ARG A 28 -7.11 -9.11 -5.84
CA ARG A 28 -7.13 -8.80 -7.26
C ARG A 28 -5.80 -8.19 -7.72
N LYS A 29 -4.90 -9.05 -8.22
CA LYS A 29 -3.53 -8.67 -8.63
C LYS A 29 -3.49 -7.58 -9.70
N ASP A 30 -4.47 -7.55 -10.61
CA ASP A 30 -4.61 -6.56 -11.67
C ASP A 30 -4.77 -5.13 -11.12
N ILE A 31 -5.70 -4.95 -10.18
CA ILE A 31 -6.01 -3.65 -9.58
C ILE A 31 -4.87 -3.21 -8.67
N LEU A 32 -4.30 -4.13 -7.89
CA LEU A 32 -3.17 -3.82 -7.00
C LEU A 32 -1.98 -3.28 -7.79
N HIS A 33 -1.61 -3.93 -8.89
CA HIS A 33 -0.51 -3.45 -9.74
C HIS A 33 -0.81 -2.07 -10.33
N ARG A 34 -2.01 -1.85 -10.88
CA ARG A 34 -2.42 -0.55 -11.44
C ARG A 34 -2.36 0.57 -10.41
N MET A 35 -2.82 0.30 -9.18
CA MET A 35 -2.82 1.29 -8.10
C MET A 35 -1.42 1.66 -7.66
N VAL A 36 -0.51 0.67 -7.55
CA VAL A 36 0.91 0.93 -7.23
C VAL A 36 1.56 1.79 -8.31
N VAL A 37 1.39 1.46 -9.58
CA VAL A 37 1.92 2.25 -10.71
C VAL A 37 1.38 3.69 -10.66
N TYR A 38 0.08 3.86 -10.42
CA TYR A 38 -0.54 5.18 -10.28
C TYR A 38 0.07 5.99 -9.12
N GLN A 39 0.19 5.39 -7.94
CA GLN A 39 0.79 6.05 -6.76
C GLN A 39 2.23 6.47 -7.02
N LEU A 40 3.04 5.61 -7.63
CA LEU A 40 4.42 5.91 -8.00
C LEU A 40 4.49 7.05 -9.03
N ALA A 41 3.60 7.04 -10.03
CA ALA A 41 3.52 8.11 -11.02
C ALA A 41 3.16 9.45 -10.37
N LYS A 42 2.19 9.47 -9.44
CA LYS A 42 1.78 10.68 -8.70
C LYS A 42 2.83 11.19 -7.72
N ARG A 43 3.71 10.32 -7.21
CA ARG A 43 4.86 10.73 -6.38
C ARG A 43 5.95 11.44 -7.19
N ARG A 44 6.01 11.27 -8.52
CA ARG A 44 7.03 11.93 -9.35
C ARG A 44 6.82 13.44 -9.36
N ALA A 45 7.85 14.20 -9.02
CA ALA A 45 7.80 15.66 -8.95
C ALA A 45 7.64 16.36 -10.32
N GLY A 46 8.01 15.69 -11.41
CA GLY A 46 7.81 16.22 -12.76
C GLY A 46 8.70 17.41 -13.14
N THR A 47 9.77 17.71 -12.39
CA THR A 47 10.67 18.87 -12.59
C THR A 47 11.66 18.72 -13.75
N HIS A 48 11.25 18.09 -14.85
CA HIS A 48 12.06 17.95 -16.05
C HIS A 48 11.82 19.15 -16.98
N LYS A 49 12.88 19.92 -17.26
CA LYS A 49 12.87 21.00 -18.26
C LYS A 49 14.23 21.07 -18.94
N VAL A 50 14.23 21.27 -20.26
CA VAL A 50 15.41 21.61 -21.07
C VAL A 50 15.15 22.92 -21.81
N LYS A 51 16.20 23.67 -22.12
CA LYS A 51 16.09 24.89 -22.93
C LYS A 51 16.02 24.52 -24.41
N ASN A 52 15.08 25.14 -25.13
CA ASN A 52 14.99 25.04 -26.58
C ASN A 52 15.69 26.23 -27.25
N ARG A 53 15.79 26.23 -28.58
CA ARG A 53 16.52 27.26 -29.35
C ARG A 53 16.11 28.72 -29.07
N ALA A 54 14.87 28.93 -28.60
CA ALA A 54 14.31 30.25 -28.29
C ALA A 54 14.05 30.48 -26.79
N GLU A 55 14.54 29.58 -25.91
CA GLU A 55 14.37 29.60 -24.43
C GLU A 55 15.71 29.65 -23.67
#